data_AF-A0A967HE53-F1
#
_entry.id   AF-A0A967HE53-F1
#
_cell.length_a   1.000
_cell.length_b   1.000
_cell.length_c   1.000
_cell.angle_alpha   90.00
_cell.angle_beta   90.00
_cell.angle_gamma   90.00
#
_symmetry.space_group_name_H-M   'P 1'
#
loop_
_entity.id
_entity.type
_entity.pdbx_description
1 polymer ?
#
loop_
_entity_poly.entity_id
_entity_poly.type
_entity_poly.pdbx_seq_one_letter_code
_entity_poly.pdbx_strand_id
1 'polypeptide(L)' 'HSINVANLAEAAASAIGANALLTRVGVYYHDVGKIAKPQYFIENQPGGRNPHDKLKPATSAAVVRDHVLEGLR' A
#
# COMPACT_ATOMS: atom_id res chain seq x y z
N HIS A 1 6.10 4.43 4.58
CA HIS A 1 5.64 4.09 3.22
C HIS A 1 4.88 5.24 2.59
N SER A 2 3.61 5.47 2.92
CA SER A 2 2.72 6.40 2.20
C SER A 2 3.21 7.85 2.13
N ILE A 3 3.82 8.39 3.19
CA ILE A 3 4.36 9.77 3.17
C ILE A 3 5.52 9.91 2.17
N ASN A 4 6.42 8.93 2.11
CA ASN A 4 7.55 8.96 1.18
C ASN A 4 7.05 8.87 -0.27
N VAL A 5 6.08 7.99 -0.53
CA VAL A 5 5.46 7.88 -1.86
C VAL A 5 4.72 9.17 -2.22
N ALA A 6 4.03 9.81 -1.28
CA ALA A 6 3.26 11.03 -1.54
C ALA A 6 4.17 12.17 -2.00
N ASN A 7 5.33 12.35 -1.35
CA ASN A 7 6.29 13.37 -1.73
C ASN A 7 6.87 13.13 -3.15
N LEU A 8 7.20 11.88 -3.49
CA LEU A 8 7.73 11.54 -4.82
C LEU A 8 6.67 11.69 -5.91
N ALA A 9 5.46 11.21 -5.66
CA ALA A 9 4.36 11.24 -6.63
C ALA A 9 3.86 12.68 -6.87
N GLU A 10 3.78 13.51 -5.83
CA GLU A 10 3.43 14.92 -5.96
C GLU A 10 4.44 15.68 -6.83
N ALA A 11 5.74 15.49 -6.59
CA ALA A 11 6.80 16.13 -7.37
C ALA A 11 6.75 15.69 -8.85
N ALA A 12 6.55 14.39 -9.10
CA ALA A 12 6.42 13.85 -10.45
C ALA A 12 5.17 14.41 -11.18
N ALA A 13 4.02 14.46 -10.49
CA ALA A 13 2.79 15.00 -11.04
C ALA A 13 2.94 16.49 -11.40
N SER A 14 3.59 17.27 -10.53
CA SER A 14 3.88 18.69 -10.78
C SER A 14 4.77 18.89 -12.00
N ALA A 15 5.80 18.06 -12.18
CA ALA A 15 6.76 18.18 -13.29
C ALA A 15 6.14 17.97 -14.68
N ILE A 16 5.04 17.21 -14.78
CA ILE A 16 4.34 16.93 -16.04
C ILE A 16 3.04 17.71 -16.22
N GLY A 17 2.71 18.63 -15.29
CA GLY A 17 1.47 19.40 -15.32
C GLY A 17 0.21 18.61 -14.95
N ALA A 18 0.34 17.48 -14.25
CA ALA A 18 -0.78 16.72 -13.71
C ALA A 18 -1.28 17.31 -12.38
N ASN A 19 -2.41 16.80 -11.86
CA ASN A 19 -2.97 17.27 -10.59
C ASN A 19 -2.17 16.75 -9.39
N ALA A 20 -1.22 17.57 -8.92
CA ALA A 20 -0.34 17.24 -7.81
C ALA A 20 -1.08 17.02 -6.47
N LEU A 21 -2.10 17.84 -6.17
CA LEU A 21 -2.88 17.72 -4.94
C LEU A 21 -3.68 16.41 -4.90
N LEU A 22 -4.37 16.08 -5.99
CA LEU A 22 -5.09 14.81 -6.11
C LEU A 22 -4.14 13.63 -5.95
N THR A 23 -2.96 13.70 -6.58
CA THR A 23 -1.94 12.66 -6.47
C THR A 23 -1.49 12.49 -5.02
N ARG A 24 -1.15 13.58 -4.32
CA ARG A 24 -0.70 13.55 -2.93
C ARG A 24 -1.74 12.93 -2.01
N VAL A 25 -2.99 13.40 -2.09
CA VAL A 25 -4.09 12.90 -1.25
C VAL A 25 -4.42 11.45 -1.60
N GLY A 26 -4.46 11.09 -2.89
CA GLY A 26 -4.69 9.71 -3.31
C GLY A 26 -3.65 8.74 -2.75
N VAL A 27 -2.37 9.14 -2.72
CA VAL A 27 -1.31 8.32 -2.13
C VAL A 27 -1.44 8.15 -0.61
N TYR A 28 -2.07 9.08 0.11
CA TYR A 28 -2.34 8.86 1.54
C TYR A 28 -3.24 7.64 1.78
N TYR A 29 -4.18 7.38 0.86
CA TYR A 29 -5.18 6.33 0.99
C TYR A 29 -4.94 5.10 0.10
N HIS A 30 -3.96 5.12 -0.81
CA HIS A 30 -3.75 4.04 -1.78
C HIS A 30 -3.61 2.64 -1.15
N ASP A 31 -3.08 2.58 0.07
CA ASP A 31 -2.82 1.36 0.82
C ASP A 31 -3.76 1.15 2.02
N VAL A 32 -4.86 1.92 2.12
CA VAL A 32 -5.75 1.89 3.29
C VAL A 32 -6.34 0.49 3.54
N GLY A 33 -6.58 -0.30 2.50
CA GLY A 33 -7.07 -1.67 2.66
C GLY A 33 -6.08 -2.64 3.31
N LYS A 34 -4.79 -2.27 3.45
CA LYS A 34 -3.82 -3.06 4.24
C LYS A 34 -4.22 -3.12 5.72
N ILE A 35 -5.02 -2.17 6.21
CA ILE A 35 -5.51 -2.13 7.59
C ILE A 35 -6.38 -3.36 7.94
N ALA A 36 -6.99 -4.01 6.95
CA ALA A 36 -7.77 -5.23 7.19
C ALA A 36 -6.90 -6.41 7.68
N LYS A 37 -5.63 -6.49 7.24
CA LYS A 37 -4.70 -7.60 7.53
C LYS A 37 -3.24 -7.10 7.64
N PRO A 38 -2.93 -6.17 8.56
CA PRO A 38 -1.68 -5.42 8.54
C PRO A 38 -0.43 -6.31 8.63
N GLN A 39 -0.48 -7.39 9.40
CA GLN A 39 0.63 -8.33 9.60
C GLN A 39 1.10 -9.06 8.32
N TYR A 40 0.31 -9.04 7.24
CA TYR A 40 0.67 -9.63 5.95
C TYR A 40 1.45 -8.64 5.05
N PHE A 41 1.75 -7.44 5.52
CA PHE A 41 2.55 -6.45 4.78
C PHE A 41 3.86 -6.19 5.51
N ILE A 42 4.98 -6.26 4.80
CA ILE A 42 6.32 -6.30 5.39
C ILE A 42 6.65 -5.07 6.25
N GLU A 43 6.17 -3.90 5.84
CA GLU A 43 6.33 -2.64 6.56
C GLU A 43 5.65 -2.64 7.94
N ASN A 44 4.78 -3.60 8.20
CA ASN A 44 4.02 -3.77 9.44
C ASN A 44 4.42 -5.04 10.22
N GLN A 45 5.53 -5.70 9.88
CA GLN A 45 5.99 -6.92 10.54
C GLN A 45 7.11 -6.62 11.56
N PRO A 46 6.79 -6.37 12.85
CA PRO A 46 7.82 -6.18 13.86
C PRO A 46 8.53 -7.52 14.17
N GLY A 47 9.86 -7.50 14.20
CA GLY A 47 10.66 -8.63 14.70
C GLY A 47 10.71 -9.87 13.80
N GLY A 48 10.47 -9.73 12.49
CA GLY A 48 10.80 -10.76 11.49
C GLY A 48 9.85 -11.97 11.42
N ARG A 49 8.73 -11.98 12.14
CA ARG A 49 7.68 -12.98 11.91
C ARG A 49 6.90 -12.62 10.65
N ASN A 50 7.07 -13.41 9.61
CA ASN A 50 6.33 -13.26 8.36
C ASN A 50 5.23 -14.34 8.24
N PRO A 51 3.93 -13.98 8.32
CA PRO A 51 2.85 -14.95 8.15
C PRO A 51 2.90 -15.70 6.82
N HIS A 52 3.50 -15.10 5.78
CA HIS A 52 3.65 -15.73 4.46
C HIS A 52 4.52 -16.98 4.46
N ASP A 53 5.41 -17.16 5.44
CA ASP A 53 6.28 -18.35 5.54
C ASP A 53 5.49 -19.65 5.73
N LYS A 54 4.23 -19.55 6.15
CA LYS A 54 3.32 -20.69 6.39
C LYS A 54 2.21 -20.80 5.34
N LEU A 55 2.24 -19.98 4.30
CA LEU A 55 1.19 -19.93 3.27
C LEU A 55 1.69 -20.50 1.95
N LYS A 56 0.75 -21.04 1.17
CA LYS A 56 1.00 -21.30 -0.24
C LYS A 56 1.15 -19.96 -0.99
N PRO A 57 2.03 -19.86 -2.00
CA PRO A 57 2.22 -18.63 -2.78
C PRO A 57 0.91 -18.04 -3.33
N ALA A 58 -0.01 -18.90 -3.78
CA ALA A 58 -1.33 -18.47 -4.28
C ALA A 58 -2.17 -17.75 -3.21
N THR A 59 -2.11 -18.22 -1.96
CA THR A 59 -2.81 -17.59 -0.83
C THR A 59 -2.18 -16.26 -0.47
N SER A 60 -0.85 -16.17 -0.45
CA SER A 60 -0.12 -14.92 -0.26
C SER A 60 -0.49 -13.89 -1.32
N ALA A 61 -0.52 -14.29 -2.59
CA ALA A 61 -0.89 -13.43 -3.70
C ALA A 61 -2.34 -12.93 -3.62
N ALA A 62 -3.27 -13.77 -3.14
CA ALA A 62 -4.65 -13.36 -2.90
C ALA A 62 -4.72 -12.26 -1.81
N VAL A 63 -4.09 -12.50 -0.66
CA VAL A 63 -4.05 -11.50 0.44
C VAL A 63 -3.46 -10.17 -0.02
N VAL A 64 -2.34 -10.22 -0.75
CA VAL A 64 -1.68 -9.01 -1.26
C VAL A 64 -2.54 -8.31 -2.31
N ARG A 65 -3.28 -9.01 -3.18
CA ARG A 65 -4.16 -8.35 -4.17
C ARG A 65 -5.41 -7.76 -3.53
N ASP A 66 -5.98 -8.43 -2.54
CA ASP A 66 -7.27 -8.06 -1.96
C ASP A 66 -7.23 -6.70 -1.27
N HIS A 67 -6.07 -6.21 -0.81
CA HIS A 67 -5.96 -4.90 -0.15
C HIS A 67 -6.49 -3.74 -1.01
N VAL A 68 -6.43 -3.85 -2.34
CA VAL A 68 -6.98 -2.82 -3.24
C VAL A 68 -8.50 -2.76 -3.10
N LEU A 69 -9.17 -3.92 -3.08
CA LEU A 69 -10.61 -4.00 -2.93
C LEU A 69 -11.05 -3.70 -1.49
N GLU A 70 -10.28 -4.12 -0.49
CA GLU A 70 -10.52 -3.75 0.91
C GLU A 70 -10.45 -2.22 1.11
N GLY A 71 -9.62 -1.51 0.34
CA GLY A 71 -9.51 -0.06 0.42
C GLY A 71 -10.70 0.72 -0.15
N LEU A 72 -11.64 0.04 -0.82
CA LEU A 72 -12.86 0.63 -1.37
C LEU A 72 -14.08 0.45 -0.45
N ARG A 73 -13.93 -0.30 0.65
CA ARG A 73 -15.02 -0.61 1.60
C ARG A 73 -15.20 0.45 2.67
#